data_AF-A0A7C5BF34-F1
#
_entry.id   AF-A0A7C5BF34-F1
#
_cell.length_a   1.000
_cell.length_b   1.000
_cell.length_c   1.000
_cell.angle_alpha   90.00
_cell.angle_beta   90.00
_cell.angle_gamma   90.00
#
_symmetry.space_group_name_H-M   'P 1'
#
loop_
_entity.id
_entity.type
_entity.pdbx_description
1 polymer ?
#
loop_
_entity_poly.entity_id
_entity_poly.type
_entity_poly.pdbx_seq_one_letter_code
_entity_poly.pdbx_strand_id
1 'polypeptide(L)'
;MLILVRLLFGAVLFLGHKWDIHLMILGSTLTILSYQIIHLGIYAHTYGVKGGFLKKDNFIEFLQKHFNLEKGLIVGFIFFLIGILINLFIFFEWITKQFGALYRIRESVFALTFIIIGLQTIFSSFFISLLFVERK
;
A
#
# COMPACT_ATOMS: atom_id res chain seq x y z
N MET A 1 -0.99 3.05 8.24
CA MET A 1 0.38 2.48 8.22
C MET A 1 1.12 2.67 9.55
N LEU A 2 1.13 3.86 10.17
CA LEU A 2 1.85 4.10 11.45
C LEU A 2 1.44 3.15 12.58
N ILE A 3 0.14 2.88 12.72
CA ILE A 3 -0.40 1.93 13.72
C ILE A 3 0.12 0.51 13.47
N LEU A 4 0.25 0.08 12.21
CA LEU A 4 0.79 -1.25 11.86
C LEU A 4 2.26 -1.38 12.24
N VAL A 5 3.07 -0.36 11.91
CA VAL A 5 4.48 -0.33 12.27
C VAL A 5 4.62 -0.40 13.79
N ARG A 6 3.79 0.33 14.54
CA ARG A 6 3.84 0.30 16.01
C ARG A 6 3.45 -1.07 16.60
N LEU A 7 2.43 -1.73 16.05
CA LEU A 7 1.94 -3.02 16.53
C LEU A 7 2.83 -4.21 16.13
N LEU A 8 3.76 -4.01 15.19
CA LEU A 8 4.80 -4.98 14.85
C LEU A 8 5.73 -5.24 16.04
N PHE A 9 6.05 -4.21 16.82
CA PHE A 9 6.90 -4.30 18.03
C PHE A 9 6.17 -4.83 19.26
N GLY A 10 4.97 -5.39 19.08
CA GLY A 10 4.16 -5.97 20.15
C GLY A 10 2.91 -5.17 20.50
N ALA A 11 2.08 -5.78 21.34
CA ALA A 11 0.82 -5.20 21.77
C ALA A 11 1.02 -3.88 22.50
N VAL A 12 0.10 -2.94 22.29
CA VAL A 12 0.08 -1.65 22.99
C VAL A 12 -0.99 -1.69 24.05
N LEU A 13 -0.63 -1.26 25.26
CA LEU A 13 -1.61 -1.06 26.33
C LEU A 13 -2.17 0.35 26.18
N PHE A 14 -3.45 0.44 25.88
CA PHE A 14 -4.14 1.71 25.66
C PHE A 14 -5.51 1.65 26.32
N LEU A 15 -5.82 2.66 27.14
CA LEU A 15 -7.04 2.73 27.96
C LEU A 15 -7.26 1.48 28.83
N GLY A 16 -6.19 0.91 29.40
CA GLY A 16 -6.28 -0.29 30.24
C GLY A 16 -6.54 -1.61 29.48
N HIS A 17 -6.66 -1.57 28.16
CA HIS A 17 -6.91 -2.76 27.34
C HIS A 17 -5.68 -3.09 26.48
N LYS A 18 -5.46 -4.39 26.23
CA LYS A 18 -4.38 -4.87 25.37
C LYS A 18 -4.84 -4.83 23.92
N TRP A 19 -4.28 -3.91 23.15
CA TRP A 19 -4.55 -3.79 21.72
C TRP A 19 -3.51 -4.59 20.95
N ASP A 20 -4.01 -5.58 20.20
CA ASP A 20 -3.19 -6.62 19.62
C ASP A 20 -3.58 -6.92 18.16
N ILE A 21 -3.60 -8.19 17.75
CA ILE A 21 -3.77 -8.65 16.37
C ILE A 21 -5.07 -8.11 15.73
N HIS A 22 -6.19 -8.08 16.45
CA HIS A 22 -7.44 -7.55 15.91
C HIS A 22 -7.32 -6.08 15.48
N LEU A 23 -6.65 -5.25 16.28
CA LEU A 23 -6.39 -3.86 15.92
C LEU A 23 -5.40 -3.77 14.75
N MET A 24 -4.42 -4.68 14.69
CA MET A 24 -3.49 -4.74 13.58
C MET A 24 -4.21 -5.04 12.26
N ILE A 25 -5.13 -5.99 12.25
CA ILE A 25 -5.97 -6.31 11.08
C ILE A 25 -6.85 -5.12 10.70
N LEU A 26 -7.50 -4.46 11.67
CA LEU A 26 -8.26 -3.24 11.41
C LEU A 26 -7.37 -2.14 10.81
N GLY A 27 -6.17 -1.96 11.36
CA GLY A 27 -5.18 -1.00 10.89
C GLY A 27 -4.68 -1.29 9.47
N SER A 28 -4.52 -2.56 9.08
CA SER A 28 -4.19 -2.95 7.70
C SER A 28 -5.31 -2.61 6.75
N THR A 29 -6.54 -2.98 7.10
CA THR A 29 -7.72 -2.73 6.27
C THR A 29 -7.92 -1.23 6.07
N LEU A 30 -7.87 -0.43 7.13
CA LEU A 30 -7.97 1.03 7.03
C LEU A 30 -6.85 1.62 6.18
N THR A 31 -5.62 1.12 6.31
CA THR A 31 -4.49 1.59 5.49
C THR A 31 -4.73 1.33 4.00
N ILE A 32 -5.17 0.11 3.65
CA ILE A 32 -5.46 -0.28 2.27
C ILE A 32 -6.63 0.55 1.72
N LEU A 33 -7.72 0.71 2.49
CA LEU A 33 -8.89 1.48 2.07
C LEU A 33 -8.57 2.96 1.85
N SER A 34 -7.89 3.61 2.80
CA SER A 34 -7.49 5.00 2.64
C SER A 34 -6.59 5.18 1.42
N TYR A 35 -5.66 4.25 1.20
CA TYR A 35 -4.80 4.27 0.02
C TYR A 35 -5.62 4.19 -1.27
N GLN A 36 -6.56 3.26 -1.35
CA GLN A 36 -7.44 3.09 -2.52
C GLN A 36 -8.32 4.32 -2.78
N ILE A 37 -8.91 4.91 -1.74
CA ILE A 37 -9.79 6.09 -1.86
C ILE A 37 -9.01 7.31 -2.35
N ILE A 38 -7.81 7.56 -1.80
CA ILE A 38 -6.95 8.66 -2.24
C ILE A 38 -6.61 8.50 -3.72
N HIS A 39 -6.22 7.29 -4.12
CA HIS A 39 -5.90 6.99 -5.51
C HIS A 39 -7.08 7.19 -6.45
N LEU A 40 -8.26 6.70 -6.08
CA LEU A 40 -9.48 6.92 -6.83
C LEU A 40 -9.77 8.41 -7.03
N GLY A 41 -9.62 9.22 -5.99
CA GLY A 41 -9.76 10.67 -6.06
C GLY A 41 -8.77 11.31 -7.04
N ILE A 42 -7.50 10.91 -6.98
CA ILE A 42 -6.46 11.38 -7.91
C ILE A 42 -6.82 11.02 -9.35
N TYR A 43 -7.27 9.79 -9.61
CA TYR A 43 -7.64 9.34 -10.94
C TYR A 43 -8.84 10.11 -11.49
N ALA A 44 -9.91 10.23 -10.70
CA ALA A 44 -11.12 10.93 -11.09
C ALA A 44 -10.84 12.42 -11.38
N HIS A 45 -10.03 13.07 -10.53
CA HIS A 45 -9.64 14.46 -10.72
C HIS A 45 -8.77 14.65 -11.97
N THR A 46 -7.77 13.79 -12.16
CA THR A 46 -6.89 13.82 -13.34
C THR A 46 -7.68 13.61 -14.62
N TYR A 47 -8.60 12.64 -14.63
CA TYR A 47 -9.50 12.39 -15.74
C TYR A 47 -10.41 13.59 -16.04
N GLY A 48 -11.00 14.19 -15.00
CA GLY A 48 -11.85 15.38 -15.14
C GLY A 48 -11.12 16.58 -15.75
N VAL A 49 -9.90 16.85 -15.32
CA VAL A 49 -9.07 17.94 -15.87
C VAL A 49 -8.63 17.64 -17.31
N LYS A 50 -8.20 16.41 -17.60
CA LYS A 50 -7.78 16.01 -18.96
C LYS A 50 -8.94 15.97 -19.96
N GLY A 51 -10.15 15.62 -19.51
CA GLY A 51 -11.36 15.66 -20.33
C GLY A 51 -11.95 17.06 -20.53
N GLY A 52 -11.38 18.10 -19.89
CA GLY A 52 -11.89 19.47 -19.95
C GLY A 52 -13.14 19.72 -19.09
N PHE A 53 -13.55 18.74 -18.28
CA PHE A 53 -14.69 18.87 -17.35
C PHE A 53 -14.35 19.72 -16.12
N LEU A 54 -13.07 19.75 -15.73
CA LEU A 54 -12.54 20.53 -14.62
C LEU A 54 -11.44 21.47 -15.09
N LYS A 55 -11.31 22.62 -14.42
CA LYS A 55 -10.19 23.55 -14.67
C LYS A 55 -8.89 22.96 -14.13
N LYS A 56 -7.80 23.19 -14.85
CA LYS A 56 -6.45 22.82 -14.39
C LYS A 56 -6.11 23.59 -13.11
N ASP A 57 -5.59 22.89 -12.11
CA ASP A 57 -5.20 23.44 -10.82
C ASP A 57 -3.74 23.14 -10.47
N ASN A 58 -3.25 23.77 -9.41
CA ASN A 58 -1.87 23.61 -8.93
C ASN A 58 -1.55 22.14 -8.58
N PHE A 59 -2.55 21.35 -8.18
CA PHE A 59 -2.37 19.94 -7.84
C PHE A 59 -2.04 19.09 -9.08
N ILE A 60 -2.80 19.25 -10.16
CA ILE A 60 -2.50 18.54 -11.42
C ILE A 60 -1.21 19.03 -12.06
N GLU A 61 -0.87 20.32 -11.97
CA GLU A 61 0.43 20.82 -12.42
C GLU A 61 1.59 20.21 -11.63
N PHE A 62 1.46 20.13 -10.30
CA PHE A 62 2.44 19.47 -9.46
C PHE A 62 2.59 17.99 -9.83
N LEU A 63 1.47 17.29 -10.03
CA LEU A 63 1.46 15.88 -10.40
C LEU A 63 2.14 15.68 -11.76
N GLN A 64 1.78 16.46 -12.79
CA GLN A 64 2.41 16.40 -14.12
C GLN A 64 3.92 16.65 -14.08
N LYS A 65 4.39 17.57 -13.23
CA LYS A 65 5.81 17.95 -13.17
C LYS A 65 6.67 16.94 -12.42
N HIS A 66 6.13 16.29 -11.38
CA HIS A 66 6.93 15.45 -10.46
C HIS A 66 6.67 13.96 -10.61
N PHE A 67 5.50 13.57 -11.12
CA PHE A 67 5.15 12.18 -11.33
C PHE A 67 5.97 11.59 -12.47
N ASN A 68 6.62 10.46 -12.22
CA ASN A 68 7.27 9.64 -13.22
C ASN A 68 6.88 8.18 -12.99
N LEU A 69 6.40 7.53 -14.04
CA LEU A 69 6.02 6.11 -14.03
C LEU A 69 7.14 5.24 -13.47
N GLU A 70 8.38 5.42 -13.93
CA GLU A 70 9.54 4.62 -13.50
C GLU A 70 9.74 4.68 -11.98
N LYS A 71 9.63 5.89 -11.40
CA LYS A 71 9.75 6.07 -9.94
C LYS A 71 8.62 5.35 -9.21
N GLY A 72 7.39 5.46 -9.71
CA GLY A 72 6.24 4.77 -9.14
C GLY A 72 6.37 3.24 -9.18
N LEU A 73 6.88 2.71 -10.30
CA LEU A 73 7.17 1.28 -10.46
C LEU A 73 8.25 0.80 -9.51
N ILE A 74 9.37 1.53 -9.42
CA ILE A 74 10.48 1.17 -8.52
C ILE A 74 10.00 1.17 -7.06
N VAL A 75 9.32 2.22 -6.62
CA VAL A 75 8.79 2.31 -5.25
C VAL A 75 7.82 1.18 -4.98
N GLY A 76 6.81 0.99 -5.84
CA GLY A 76 5.83 -0.08 -5.65
C GLY A 76 6.45 -1.47 -5.67
N PHE A 77 7.44 -1.70 -6.53
CA PHE A 77 8.18 -2.96 -6.61
C PHE A 77 8.99 -3.24 -5.34
N ILE A 78 9.65 -2.22 -4.76
CA ILE A 78 10.37 -2.36 -3.48
C ILE A 78 9.40 -2.80 -2.37
N PHE A 79 8.26 -2.13 -2.23
CA PHE A 79 7.24 -2.51 -1.24
C PHE A 79 6.72 -3.93 -1.45
N PHE A 80 6.41 -4.29 -2.70
CA PHE A 80 5.97 -5.62 -3.07
C PHE A 80 7.02 -6.68 -2.73
N LEU A 81 8.28 -6.45 -3.10
CA LEU A 81 9.38 -7.38 -2.88
C LEU A 81 9.65 -7.60 -1.39
N ILE A 82 9.65 -6.53 -0.59
CA ILE A 82 9.81 -6.62 0.88
C ILE A 82 8.73 -7.54 1.47
N GLY A 83 7.47 -7.32 1.08
CA GLY A 83 6.36 -8.15 1.58
C GLY A 83 6.44 -9.62 1.13
N ILE A 84 6.91 -9.88 -0.09
CA ILE A 84 7.16 -11.25 -0.58
C ILE A 84 8.28 -11.92 0.22
N LEU A 85 9.41 -11.23 0.42
CA LEU A 85 10.56 -11.79 1.14
C LEU A 85 10.20 -12.16 2.59
N ILE A 86 9.43 -11.31 3.28
CA ILE A 86 8.97 -11.60 4.65
C ILE A 86 8.04 -12.83 4.66
N ASN A 87 7.08 -12.91 3.73
CA ASN A 87 6.17 -14.06 3.68
C ASN A 87 6.89 -15.36 3.30
N LEU A 88 7.85 -15.32 2.37
CA LEU A 88 8.68 -16.48 2.03
C LEU A 88 9.49 -16.93 3.24
N PHE A 89 10.08 -16.01 4.00
CA PHE A 89 10.78 -16.34 5.23
C PHE A 89 9.86 -17.05 6.23
N ILE A 90 8.65 -16.53 6.46
CA ILE A 90 7.64 -17.14 7.34
C ILE A 90 7.24 -18.54 6.84
N PHE A 91 7.10 -18.70 5.53
CA PHE A 91 6.76 -19.97 4.90
C PHE A 91 7.88 -21.01 5.05
N PHE A 92 9.15 -20.62 4.84
CA PHE A 92 10.29 -21.49 5.09
C PHE A 92 10.41 -21.87 6.57
N GLU A 93 10.18 -20.94 7.49
CA GLU A 93 10.13 -21.24 8.93
C GLU A 93 9.09 -22.32 9.22
N TRP A 94 7.90 -22.23 8.63
CA TRP A 94 6.84 -23.22 8.80
C TRP A 94 7.22 -24.62 8.27
N ILE A 95 7.86 -24.69 7.09
CA ILE A 95 8.37 -25.94 6.53
C ILE A 95 9.43 -26.57 7.45
N THR A 96 10.41 -25.79 7.92
CA THR A 96 11.49 -26.30 8.78
C THR A 96 10.99 -26.81 10.13
N LYS A 97 9.83 -26.30 10.59
CA LYS A 97 9.13 -26.76 11.79
C LYS A 97 8.18 -27.94 11.51
N GLN A 98 8.34 -28.64 10.38
CA GLN A 98 7.51 -29.77 9.96
C GLN A 98 6.01 -29.43 9.94
N PHE A 99 5.67 -28.22 9.50
CA PHE A 99 4.31 -27.72 9.45
C PHE A 99 3.61 -27.60 10.81
N GLY A 100 4.39 -27.50 11.90
CA GLY A 100 3.89 -27.27 13.25
C GLY A 100 3.28 -25.86 13.45
N ALA A 101 3.04 -25.49 14.72
CA ALA A 101 2.42 -24.23 15.07
C ALA A 101 3.25 -23.01 14.60
N LEU A 102 2.58 -22.05 13.96
CA LEU A 102 3.19 -20.85 13.38
C LEU A 102 2.66 -19.57 14.07
N TYR A 103 3.52 -18.91 14.85
CA TYR A 103 3.16 -17.72 15.63
C TYR A 103 3.71 -16.42 15.03
N ARG A 104 3.52 -16.22 13.71
CA ARG A 104 4.03 -15.08 12.92
C ARG A 104 2.94 -14.16 12.36
N ILE A 105 1.77 -14.14 13.02
CA ILE A 105 0.57 -13.46 12.50
C ILE A 105 0.81 -11.97 12.27
N ARG A 106 1.57 -11.29 13.14
CA ARG A 106 1.85 -9.85 13.00
C ARG A 106 2.65 -9.59 11.74
N GLU A 107 3.75 -10.32 11.58
CA GLU A 107 4.66 -10.20 10.45
C GLU A 107 3.93 -10.54 9.15
N SER A 108 3.07 -11.57 9.14
CA SER A 108 2.23 -11.91 7.99
C SER A 108 1.26 -10.78 7.61
N VAL A 109 0.51 -10.22 8.56
CA VAL A 109 -0.42 -9.11 8.28
C VAL A 109 0.32 -7.89 7.73
N PHE A 110 1.47 -7.57 8.31
CA PHE A 110 2.31 -6.47 7.84
C PHE A 110 2.82 -6.71 6.41
N ALA A 111 3.38 -7.89 6.16
CA ALA A 111 3.94 -8.28 4.87
C ALA A 111 2.87 -8.32 3.77
N LEU A 112 1.70 -8.89 4.05
CA LEU A 112 0.57 -8.90 3.11
C LEU A 112 0.07 -7.48 2.80
N THR A 113 0.04 -6.58 3.81
CA THR A 113 -0.29 -5.18 3.58
C THR A 113 0.71 -4.50 2.65
N PHE A 114 2.02 -4.78 2.83
CA PHE A 114 3.08 -4.27 1.96
C PHE A 114 2.96 -4.77 0.52
N ILE A 115 2.63 -6.05 0.31
CA ILE A 115 2.34 -6.61 -1.01
C ILE A 115 1.21 -5.83 -1.68
N ILE A 116 0.09 -5.63 -0.98
CA ILE A 116 -1.09 -4.95 -1.53
C ILE A 116 -0.77 -3.51 -1.87
N ILE A 117 -0.13 -2.75 -0.97
CA ILE A 117 0.23 -1.35 -1.22
C ILE A 117 1.24 -1.23 -2.37
N GLY A 118 2.24 -2.11 -2.43
CA GLY A 118 3.21 -2.12 -3.51
C GLY A 118 2.55 -2.35 -4.87
N LEU A 119 1.68 -3.36 -4.96
CA LEU A 119 0.95 -3.66 -6.19
C LEU A 119 -0.03 -2.55 -6.59
N GLN A 120 -0.76 -1.97 -5.63
CA GLN A 120 -1.62 -0.81 -5.86
C GLN A 120 -0.82 0.41 -6.34
N THR A 121 0.39 0.63 -5.81
CA THR A 121 1.29 1.71 -6.26
C THR A 121 1.70 1.51 -7.72
N ILE A 122 2.05 0.27 -8.10
CA ILE A 122 2.41 -0.09 -9.48
C ILE A 122 1.25 0.20 -10.43
N PHE A 123 0.06 -0.35 -10.14
CA PHE A 123 -1.12 -0.16 -11.00
C PHE A 123 -1.57 1.30 -11.05
N SER A 124 -1.51 1.99 -9.91
CA SER A 124 -1.75 3.43 -9.84
C SER A 124 -0.86 4.21 -10.78
N SER A 125 0.43 3.90 -10.74
CA SER A 125 1.41 4.63 -11.54
C SER A 125 1.17 4.41 -13.03
N PHE A 126 0.87 3.18 -13.44
CA PHE A 126 0.46 2.86 -14.80
C PHE A 126 -0.81 3.62 -15.21
N PHE A 127 -1.84 3.62 -14.36
CA PHE A 127 -3.11 4.27 -14.68
C PHE A 127 -2.96 5.79 -14.84
N ILE A 128 -2.26 6.44 -13.92
CA ILE A 128 -1.96 7.88 -14.00
C ILE A 128 -1.15 8.19 -15.26
N SER A 129 -0.12 7.40 -15.57
CA SER A 129 0.67 7.57 -16.79
C SER A 129 -0.21 7.48 -18.04
N LEU A 130 -1.14 6.52 -18.08
CA LEU A 130 -2.05 6.32 -19.20
C LEU A 130 -3.01 7.52 -19.37
N LEU A 131 -3.47 8.13 -18.28
CA LEU A 131 -4.29 9.34 -18.33
C LEU A 131 -3.52 10.57 -18.85
N PHE A 132 -2.19 10.61 -18.68
CA PHE A 132 -1.37 11.72 -19.16
C PHE A 132 -0.92 11.59 -20.62
N VAL A 133 -0.90 10.37 -21.17
CA VAL A 133 -0.59 10.13 -22.59
C VAL A 133 -1.63 10.85 -23.46
N GLU A 134 -1.16 11.79 -24.28
CA GLU A 134 -2.01 12.52 -25.22
C GLU A 134 -2.45 11.60 -26.35
N ARG A 135 -3.75 11.63 -26.69
CA ARG A 135 -4.24 11.09 -27.96
C ARG A 135 -3.68 11.97 -29.08
N LYS A 136 -2.73 11.44 -29.85
CA LYS A 136 -2.47 11.92 -31.20
C LYS A 136 -3.64 11.58 -32.11
#